data_AF-A0AAV7VA23-F1
#
_entry.id   AF-A0AAV7VA23-F1
#
_cell.length_a   1.000
_cell.length_b   1.000
_cell.length_c   1.000
_cell.angle_alpha   90.00
_cell.angle_beta   90.00
_cell.angle_gamma   90.00
#
_symmetry.space_group_name_H-M   'P 1'
#
loop_
_entity.id
_entity.type
_entity.pdbx_description
1 polymer ?
#
loop_
_entity_poly.entity_id
_entity_poly.type
_entity_poly.pdbx_seq_one_letter_code
_entity_poly.pdbx_strand_id
1 'polypeptide(L)'
;MNVQMVCLADQYICHVNAMFPGSVPDAYILRNSSIPYVMAQLQRHLVWLIGDSGYPNLSWLLTPVRNPRTRAEERYNEAHGRTRRVIERTFGLLKARFRCLHMTDGSQFYSPKKVCQIIVCCMLHNLALRRQVPFLQEDGPDGGVVAAVEPVESEEEEDEEDDIDNRSTVILQYFQ
;
A
#
# COMPACT_ATOMS: atom_id res chain seq x y z
N MET A 1 9.43 14.18 -5.57
CA MET A 1 9.53 12.79 -6.09
C MET A 1 8.28 12.04 -5.69
N ASN A 2 7.74 11.19 -6.56
CA ASN A 2 6.61 10.33 -6.25
C ASN A 2 7.10 8.87 -6.14
N VAL A 3 6.70 8.18 -5.07
CA VAL A 3 7.13 6.81 -4.76
C VAL A 3 5.90 5.94 -4.61
N GLN A 4 5.75 4.97 -5.52
CA GLN A 4 4.76 3.91 -5.40
C GLN A 4 5.36 2.75 -4.61
N MET A 5 4.67 2.29 -3.57
CA MET A 5 5.10 1.19 -2.73
C MET A 5 3.94 0.26 -2.42
N VAL A 6 4.20 -1.05 -2.41
CA VAL A 6 3.27 -2.08 -1.96
C VAL A 6 3.90 -2.79 -0.77
N CYS A 7 3.12 -2.95 0.31
CA CYS A 7 3.52 -3.71 1.48
C CYS A 7 2.41 -4.67 1.91
N LEU A 8 2.80 -5.71 2.62
CA LEU A 8 1.89 -6.64 3.29
C LEU A 8 1.42 -6.09 4.64
N ALA A 9 0.49 -6.79 5.30
CA ALA A 9 -0.09 -6.38 6.58
C ALA A 9 0.96 -6.25 7.71
N ASP A 10 2.04 -7.03 7.64
CA ASP A 10 3.20 -7.01 8.55
C ASP A 10 4.23 -5.92 8.21
N GLN A 11 3.92 -5.01 7.26
CA GLN A 11 4.77 -3.93 6.77
C GLN A 11 5.98 -4.41 5.96
N TYR A 12 6.01 -5.69 5.55
CA TYR A 12 7.00 -6.20 4.62
C TYR A 12 6.79 -5.59 3.23
N ILE A 13 7.81 -4.93 2.68
CA ILE A 13 7.72 -4.24 1.40
C ILE A 13 7.97 -5.25 0.27
N CYS A 14 6.99 -5.43 -0.62
CA CYS A 14 7.10 -6.37 -1.75
C CYS A 14 7.38 -5.66 -3.09
N HIS A 15 7.03 -4.39 -3.22
CA HIS A 15 7.31 -3.61 -4.43
C HIS A 15 7.59 -2.15 -4.09
N VAL A 16 8.57 -1.54 -4.77
CA VAL A 16 8.88 -0.12 -4.67
C VAL A 16 9.28 0.44 -6.04
N ASN A 17 8.68 1.57 -6.41
CA ASN A 17 9.02 2.32 -7.62
C ASN A 17 9.16 3.80 -7.26
N ALA A 18 10.39 4.32 -7.35
CA ALA A 18 10.74 5.71 -7.03
C ALA A 18 11.25 6.47 -8.27
N MET A 19 10.96 5.97 -9.48
CA MET A 19 11.52 6.50 -10.74
C MET A 19 10.81 7.75 -11.28
N PHE A 20 9.87 8.33 -10.53
CA PHE A 20 9.03 9.42 -11.03
C PHE A 20 9.18 10.71 -10.23
N PRO A 21 9.17 11.88 -10.90
CA PRO A 21 9.09 13.17 -10.22
C PRO A 21 7.73 13.34 -9.52
N GLY A 22 7.65 14.31 -8.60
CA GLY A 22 6.45 14.51 -7.77
C GLY A 22 5.20 14.96 -8.52
N SER A 23 5.35 15.47 -9.74
CA SER A 23 4.25 15.95 -10.59
C SER A 23 3.54 14.83 -11.36
N VAL A 24 4.05 13.60 -11.33
CA VAL A 24 3.48 12.49 -12.10
C VAL A 24 2.29 11.90 -11.33
N PRO A 25 1.11 11.77 -11.98
CA PRO A 25 -0.06 11.16 -11.35
C PRO A 25 0.16 9.69 -10.99
N ASP A 26 -0.40 9.25 -9.87
CA ASP A 26 -0.26 7.88 -9.36
C ASP A 26 -0.74 6.82 -10.36
N ALA A 27 -1.87 7.07 -11.04
CA ALA A 27 -2.38 6.20 -12.10
C ALA A 27 -1.36 5.99 -13.25
N TYR A 28 -0.57 7.00 -13.58
CA TYR A 28 0.48 6.88 -14.59
C TYR A 28 1.62 6.00 -14.09
N ILE A 29 2.03 6.15 -12.83
CA ILE A 29 3.07 5.32 -12.22
C ILE A 29 2.64 3.86 -12.19
N LEU A 30 1.39 3.58 -11.79
CA LEU A 30 0.81 2.23 -11.78
C LEU A 30 0.87 1.60 -13.18
N ARG A 31 0.42 2.32 -14.21
CA ARG A 31 0.41 1.80 -15.59
C ARG A 31 1.81 1.48 -16.12
N ASN A 32 2.83 2.18 -15.63
CA ASN A 32 4.23 1.99 -16.01
C ASN A 32 5.03 1.16 -14.98
N SER A 33 4.34 0.48 -14.07
CA SER A 33 4.95 -0.46 -13.11
C SER A 33 4.78 -1.91 -13.56
N SER A 34 5.44 -2.85 -12.89
CA SER A 34 5.22 -4.28 -13.10
C SER A 34 3.96 -4.81 -12.42
N ILE A 35 3.30 -4.00 -11.56
CA ILE A 35 2.14 -4.43 -10.77
C ILE A 35 1.02 -4.97 -11.65
N PRO A 36 0.55 -4.31 -12.73
CA PRO A 36 -0.53 -4.85 -13.54
C PRO A 36 -0.20 -6.22 -14.16
N TYR A 37 1.06 -6.44 -14.54
CA TYR A 37 1.51 -7.72 -15.06
C TYR A 37 1.51 -8.80 -13.97
N VAL A 38 2.09 -8.51 -12.80
CA VAL A 38 2.12 -9.44 -11.66
C VAL A 38 0.70 -9.79 -11.20
N MET A 39 -0.19 -8.80 -11.10
CA MET A 39 -1.59 -9.02 -10.71
C MET A 39 -2.42 -9.73 -11.79
N ALA A 40 -1.97 -9.75 -13.04
CA ALA A 40 -2.60 -10.58 -14.07
C ALA A 40 -2.15 -12.05 -13.99
N GLN A 41 -0.96 -12.32 -13.44
CA GLN A 41 -0.43 -13.67 -13.25
C GLN A 41 -0.90 -14.29 -11.93
N LEU A 42 -1.01 -13.50 -10.87
CA LEU A 42 -1.71 -13.89 -9.65
C LEU A 42 -3.20 -13.96 -10.02
N GLN A 43 -3.82 -15.14 -9.90
CA GLN A 43 -5.24 -15.33 -10.22
C GLN A 43 -6.07 -14.18 -9.61
N ARG A 44 -6.65 -13.34 -10.47
CA ARG A 44 -7.16 -11.99 -10.16
C ARG A 44 -8.24 -11.93 -9.08
N HIS A 45 -8.72 -13.09 -8.64
CA HIS A 45 -9.81 -13.28 -7.69
C HIS A 45 -9.32 -13.53 -6.26
N LEU A 46 -8.05 -13.90 -6.05
CA LEU A 46 -7.55 -14.27 -4.72
C LEU A 46 -6.84 -13.11 -4.00
N VAL A 47 -6.44 -12.07 -4.72
CA VAL A 47 -5.62 -10.98 -4.14
C VAL A 47 -6.11 -9.62 -4.62
N TRP A 48 -6.45 -8.76 -3.66
CA TRP A 48 -6.74 -7.35 -3.89
C TRP A 48 -5.64 -6.45 -3.33
N LEU A 49 -5.27 -5.43 -4.10
CA LEU A 49 -4.51 -4.29 -3.62
C LEU A 49 -5.46 -3.19 -3.15
N ILE A 50 -5.03 -2.46 -2.13
CA ILE A 50 -5.75 -1.32 -1.57
C ILE A 50 -5.03 -0.04 -2.01
N GLY A 51 -5.64 0.70 -2.94
CA GLY A 51 -5.14 1.95 -3.49
C GLY A 51 -5.72 3.19 -2.81
N ASP A 52 -5.06 4.33 -2.99
CA ASP A 52 -5.65 5.65 -2.71
C ASP A 52 -6.69 6.06 -3.79
N SER A 53 -7.26 7.25 -3.65
CA SER A 53 -8.25 7.80 -4.58
C SER A 53 -7.67 8.32 -5.91
N GLY A 54 -6.34 8.42 -6.01
CA GLY A 54 -5.59 8.83 -7.20
C GLY A 54 -5.36 7.69 -8.20
N TYR A 55 -5.52 6.44 -7.75
CA TYR A 55 -5.55 5.27 -8.62
C TYR A 55 -6.94 5.02 -9.23
N PRO A 56 -7.01 4.34 -10.40
CA PRO A 56 -8.27 3.81 -10.91
C PRO A 56 -8.75 2.63 -10.07
N ASN A 57 -10.07 2.43 -10.01
CA ASN A 57 -10.65 1.20 -9.49
C ASN A 57 -10.51 0.11 -10.56
N LEU A 58 -9.86 -1.00 -10.22
CA LEU A 58 -9.65 -2.15 -11.11
C LEU A 58 -10.09 -3.43 -10.41
N SER A 59 -10.24 -4.52 -11.17
CA SER A 59 -10.64 -5.83 -10.60
C SER A 59 -9.72 -6.31 -9.46
N TRP A 60 -8.44 -5.95 -9.51
CA TRP A 60 -7.43 -6.30 -8.52
C TRP A 60 -6.94 -5.11 -7.67
N LEU A 61 -7.50 -3.91 -7.87
CA LEU A 61 -7.12 -2.69 -7.14
C LEU A 61 -8.37 -1.95 -6.66
N LEU A 62 -8.66 -2.06 -5.37
CA LEU A 62 -9.76 -1.40 -4.72
C LEU A 62 -9.36 0.04 -4.34
N THR A 63 -10.28 0.98 -4.54
CA THR A 63 -10.09 2.41 -4.23
C THR A 63 -11.26 2.92 -3.39
N PRO A 64 -11.09 3.96 -2.56
CA PRO A 64 -12.16 4.45 -1.71
C PRO A 64 -13.35 4.99 -2.54
N VAL A 65 -14.56 4.82 -2.02
CA VAL A 65 -15.77 5.41 -2.59
C VAL A 65 -15.76 6.91 -2.32
N ARG A 66 -15.76 7.75 -3.36
CA ARG A 66 -15.61 9.21 -3.22
C ARG A 66 -16.81 9.90 -2.57
N ASN A 67 -18.01 9.38 -2.81
CA ASN A 67 -19.27 9.96 -2.29
C ASN A 67 -20.18 8.81 -1.80
N PRO A 68 -19.90 8.23 -0.63
CA PRO A 68 -20.71 7.15 -0.08
C PRO A 68 -22.14 7.65 0.19
N ARG A 69 -23.13 6.85 -0.19
CA ARG A 69 -24.57 7.12 -0.01
C ARG A 69 -25.23 6.08 0.89
N THR A 70 -24.60 4.94 1.08
CA THR A 70 -25.10 3.83 1.89
C THR A 70 -24.19 3.56 3.08
N ARG A 71 -24.76 3.00 4.14
CA ARG A 71 -23.98 2.59 5.33
C ARG A 71 -22.94 1.51 5.02
N ALA A 72 -23.20 0.70 3.99
CA ALA A 72 -22.26 -0.29 3.48
C ALA A 72 -21.02 0.37 2.87
N GLU A 73 -21.20 1.38 2.02
CA GLU A 73 -20.08 2.16 1.45
C GLU A 73 -19.29 2.92 2.52
N GLU A 74 -19.97 3.44 3.55
CA GLU A 74 -19.31 4.08 4.70
C GLU A 74 -18.41 3.09 5.46
N ARG A 75 -18.93 1.89 5.77
CA ARG A 75 -18.16 0.83 6.45
C ARG A 75 -17.01 0.32 5.60
N TYR A 76 -17.22 0.18 4.29
CA TYR A 76 -16.15 -0.15 3.35
C TYR A 76 -15.05 0.92 3.39
N ASN A 77 -15.40 2.20 3.29
CA ASN A 77 -14.42 3.29 3.35
C ASN A 77 -13.68 3.33 4.69
N GLU A 78 -14.37 3.04 5.80
CA GLU A 78 -13.74 2.93 7.10
C GLU A 78 -12.70 1.81 7.11
N ALA A 79 -13.08 0.59 6.71
CA ALA A 79 -12.18 -0.56 6.60
C ALA A 79 -11.01 -0.31 5.65
N HIS A 80 -11.29 0.25 4.46
CA HIS A 80 -10.30 0.66 3.47
C HIS A 80 -9.28 1.64 4.07
N GLY A 81 -9.76 2.63 4.82
CA GLY A 81 -8.92 3.57 5.56
C GLY A 81 -8.08 2.89 6.65
N ARG A 82 -8.64 1.91 7.39
CA ARG A 82 -7.87 1.13 8.37
C ARG A 82 -6.75 0.33 7.70
N THR A 83 -7.02 -0.29 6.56
CA THR A 83 -6.00 -1.06 5.82
C THR A 83 -4.92 -0.15 5.23
N ARG A 84 -5.30 1.02 4.68
CA ARG A 84 -4.32 2.00 4.17
C ARG A 84 -3.40 2.56 5.26
N ARG A 85 -3.80 2.58 6.53
CA ARG A 85 -2.90 3.00 7.62
C ARG A 85 -1.65 2.13 7.72
N VAL A 86 -1.68 0.88 7.23
CA VAL A 86 -0.49 0.01 7.20
C VAL A 86 0.59 0.61 6.30
N ILE A 87 0.26 0.99 5.05
CA ILE A 87 1.26 1.55 4.13
C ILE A 87 1.74 2.93 4.61
N GLU A 88 0.86 3.75 5.18
CA GLU A 88 1.22 5.05 5.76
C GLU A 88 2.18 4.89 6.94
N ARG A 89 1.92 3.90 7.81
CA ARG A 89 2.83 3.51 8.90
C ARG A 89 4.16 3.02 8.36
N THR A 90 4.19 2.20 7.31
CA THR A 90 5.43 1.73 6.67
C THR A 90 6.29 2.91 6.20
N PHE A 91 5.69 3.90 5.54
CA PHE A 91 6.39 5.14 5.16
C PHE A 91 6.92 5.91 6.38
N GLY A 92 6.12 6.02 7.45
CA GLY A 92 6.53 6.65 8.70
C GLY A 92 7.75 5.95 9.32
N LEU A 93 7.73 4.62 9.40
CA LEU A 93 8.82 3.81 9.95
C LEU A 93 10.08 3.91 9.10
N LEU A 94 9.97 3.93 7.78
CA LEU A 94 11.12 4.16 6.90
C LEU A 94 11.78 5.50 7.17
N LYS A 95 10.99 6.58 7.31
CA LYS A 95 11.51 7.93 7.60
C LYS A 95 12.14 8.03 8.98
N ALA A 96 11.53 7.39 9.99
CA ALA A 96 12.03 7.35 11.36
C ALA A 96 13.34 6.55 11.45
N ARG A 97 13.38 5.37 10.84
CA ARG A 97 14.54 4.47 10.84
C ARG A 97 15.71 5.02 10.02
N PHE A 98 15.43 5.65 8.89
CA PHE A 98 16.44 6.16 7.97
C PHE A 98 16.30 7.67 7.81
N ARG A 99 16.98 8.43 8.67
CA ARG A 99 16.97 9.91 8.62
C ARG A 99 17.43 10.49 7.28
N CYS A 100 18.15 9.74 6.45
CA CYS A 100 18.47 10.15 5.08
C CYS A 100 17.22 10.30 4.17
N LEU A 101 16.09 9.71 4.56
CA LEU A 101 14.78 9.89 3.94
C LEU A 101 13.99 11.07 4.53
N HIS A 102 14.36 11.53 5.74
CA HIS A 102 13.70 12.62 6.47
C HIS A 102 14.03 14.02 5.93
N MET A 103 15.05 14.16 5.06
CA MET A 103 15.63 15.47 4.76
C MET A 103 14.66 16.50 4.18
N THR A 104 14.55 17.57 4.97
CA THR A 104 13.87 18.87 4.86
C THR A 104 14.67 19.92 4.06
N ASP A 105 15.82 19.56 3.48
CA ASP A 105 16.50 20.46 2.54
C ASP A 105 15.62 20.59 1.30
N GLY A 106 15.13 21.81 1.01
CA GLY A 106 14.16 22.18 -0.03
C GLY A 106 14.46 21.75 -1.48
N SER A 107 15.44 20.88 -1.68
CA SER A 107 15.73 20.10 -2.85
C SER A 107 14.80 18.87 -2.95
N GLN A 108 13.57 19.08 -3.41
CA GLN A 108 12.66 18.01 -3.87
C GLN A 108 13.12 17.33 -5.19
N PHE A 109 14.40 17.48 -5.56
CA PHE A 109 14.90 17.04 -6.85
C PHE A 109 14.91 15.51 -6.96
N TYR A 110 14.22 15.04 -7.99
CA TYR A 110 14.40 13.71 -8.52
C TYR A 110 15.87 13.54 -8.92
N SER A 111 16.61 12.67 -8.24
CA SER A 111 18.00 12.35 -8.59
C SER A 111 18.25 10.84 -8.47
N PRO A 112 19.08 10.25 -9.35
CA PRO A 112 19.41 8.83 -9.28
C PRO A 112 19.91 8.39 -7.90
N LYS A 113 20.71 9.24 -7.24
CA LYS A 113 21.22 8.98 -5.89
C LYS A 113 20.09 8.80 -4.87
N LYS A 114 19.07 9.68 -4.91
CA LYS A 114 17.93 9.61 -3.97
C LYS A 114 17.05 8.38 -4.24
N VAL A 115 16.87 8.02 -5.52
CA VAL A 115 16.17 6.79 -5.91
C VAL A 115 16.87 5.56 -5.34
N CYS A 116 18.19 5.44 -5.54
CA CYS A 116 18.98 4.34 -4.98
C CYS A 116 18.90 4.30 -3.45
N GLN A 117 18.94 5.46 -2.77
CA GLN A 117 18.80 5.53 -1.32
C GLN A 117 17.44 4.98 -0.84
N ILE A 118 16.34 5.35 -1.50
CA ILE A 118 15.00 4.85 -1.16
C ILE A 118 14.94 3.33 -1.31
N ILE A 119 15.42 2.80 -2.43
CA ILE A 119 15.43 1.34 -2.68
C ILE A 119 16.25 0.61 -1.62
N VAL A 120 17.47 1.08 -1.33
CA VAL A 120 18.32 0.48 -0.29
C VAL A 120 17.66 0.55 1.09
N CYS A 121 17.03 1.66 1.45
CA CYS A 121 16.32 1.77 2.73
C CYS A 121 15.15 0.79 2.82
N CYS A 122 14.40 0.56 1.74
CA CYS A 122 13.33 -0.44 1.71
C CYS A 122 13.86 -1.86 1.92
N MET A 123 14.98 -2.21 1.27
CA MET A 123 15.64 -3.51 1.46
C MET A 123 16.15 -3.70 2.90
N LEU A 124 16.77 -2.67 3.46
CA LEU A 124 17.27 -2.69 4.85
C LEU A 124 16.12 -2.75 5.86
N HIS A 125 14.98 -2.10 5.58
CA HIS A 125 13.78 -2.19 6.39
C HIS A 125 13.27 -3.63 6.48
N ASN A 126 13.14 -4.31 5.34
CA ASN A 126 12.73 -5.71 5.30
C ASN A 126 13.72 -6.62 6.04
N LEU A 127 15.03 -6.37 5.89
CA LEU A 127 16.05 -7.11 6.64
C LEU A 127 15.89 -6.90 8.15
N ALA A 128 15.67 -5.66 8.59
CA ALA A 128 15.47 -5.32 9.98
C ALA A 128 14.17 -5.93 10.55
N LEU A 129 13.08 -6.00 9.76
CA LEU A 129 11.87 -6.74 10.14
C LEU A 129 12.16 -8.23 10.36
N ARG A 130 12.83 -8.88 9.39
CA ARG A 130 13.22 -10.31 9.49
C ARG A 130 14.13 -10.61 10.68
N ARG A 131 14.98 -9.66 11.06
CA ARG A 131 15.90 -9.77 12.19
C ARG A 131 15.30 -9.27 13.51
N GLN A 132 14.02 -8.86 13.51
CA GLN A 132 13.32 -8.31 14.67
C GLN A 132 14.09 -7.17 15.34
N VAL A 133 14.77 -6.34 14.55
CA VAL A 133 15.53 -5.19 15.06
C VAL A 133 14.54 -4.18 15.63
N PRO A 134 14.68 -3.80 16.91
CA PRO A 134 13.76 -2.85 17.54
C PRO A 134 13.79 -1.51 16.81
N PHE A 135 12.64 -0.85 16.76
CA PHE A 135 12.60 0.54 16.29
C PHE A 135 13.23 1.44 17.35
N LEU A 136 14.12 2.32 16.92
CA LEU A 136 14.55 3.43 17.75
C LEU A 136 13.34 4.36 17.88
N GLN A 137 12.64 4.27 18.99
CA GLN A 137 11.50 5.13 19.29
C GLN A 137 12.03 6.55 19.48
N GLU A 138 11.64 7.48 18.61
CA GLU A 138 11.59 8.89 19.00
C GLU A 138 10.21 9.08 19.63
N ASP A 139 10.19 9.38 20.93
CA ASP A 139 8.97 9.57 21.72
C ASP A 139 8.12 10.70 21.13
N GLY A 140 7.15 10.32 20.29
CA GLY A 140 6.02 11.15 19.85
C GLY A 140 4.73 10.58 20.44
N PRO A 141 3.73 11.42 20.78
CA PRO A 141 2.69 11.10 21.76
C PRO A 141 1.57 10.14 21.30
N ASP A 142 1.74 9.38 20.21
CA ASP A 142 0.62 8.63 19.61
C ASP A 142 0.97 7.16 19.27
N GLY A 143 1.75 6.52 20.14
CA GLY A 143 2.17 5.12 20.00
C GLY A 143 1.12 4.11 20.45
N GLY A 144 0.08 3.90 19.64
CA GLY A 144 -0.87 2.79 19.82
C GLY A 144 -0.23 1.42 19.51
N VAL A 145 -0.12 0.56 20.52
CA VAL A 145 0.32 -0.83 20.40
C VAL A 145 -0.77 -1.65 19.70
N VAL A 146 -0.44 -2.43 18.68
CA VAL A 146 -1.35 -3.45 18.13
C VAL A 146 -0.63 -4.77 17.85
N ALA A 147 -1.26 -5.84 18.34
CA ALA A 147 -0.79 -7.21 18.39
C ALA A 147 -0.73 -7.89 17.01
N ALA A 148 0.04 -8.99 16.95
CA ALA A 148 0.19 -9.86 15.80
C ALA A 148 -1.17 -10.44 15.36
N VAL A 149 -1.40 -10.47 14.05
CA VAL A 149 -2.58 -11.09 13.42
C VAL A 149 -2.16 -12.47 12.91
N GLU A 150 -2.89 -13.51 13.32
CA GLU A 150 -2.68 -14.88 12.84
C GLU A 150 -3.24 -15.07 11.42
N PRO A 151 -2.66 -15.99 10.61
CA PRO A 151 -3.09 -16.20 9.24
C PRO A 151 -4.43 -16.94 9.17
N VAL A 152 -5.32 -16.47 8.30
CA VAL A 152 -6.59 -17.12 7.96
C VAL A 152 -6.38 -17.94 6.70
N GLU A 153 -6.66 -19.24 6.76
CA GLU A 153 -6.73 -20.12 5.60
C GLU A 153 -8.06 -19.89 4.87
N SER A 154 -8.03 -19.80 3.54
CA SER A 154 -9.23 -19.68 2.71
C SER A 154 -9.23 -20.77 1.64
N GLU A 155 -10.33 -21.51 1.57
CA GLU A 155 -10.62 -22.55 0.58
C GLU A 155 -10.93 -21.91 -0.80
N GLU A 156 -10.49 -22.59 -1.86
CA GLU A 156 -10.59 -22.16 -3.25
C GLU A 156 -11.98 -22.51 -3.83
N GLU A 157 -12.74 -21.50 -4.26
CA GLU A 157 -13.87 -21.70 -5.18
C GLU A 157 -13.56 -20.95 -6.49
N GLU A 158 -13.61 -21.67 -7.61
CA GLU A 158 -13.46 -21.16 -8.96
C GLU A 158 -14.81 -20.67 -9.47
N ASP A 159 -14.90 -19.40 -9.89
CA ASP A 159 -16.04 -18.91 -10.69
C ASP A 159 -15.55 -18.01 -11.84
N GLU A 160 -16.14 -18.23 -13.02
CA GLU A 160 -15.87 -17.58 -14.30
C GLU A 160 -16.48 -16.16 -14.42
N GLU A 161 -15.77 -15.33 -15.20
CA GLU A 161 -16.15 -14.11 -15.94
C GLU A 161 -17.20 -13.13 -15.37
N ASP A 162 -16.75 -11.92 -15.04
CA ASP A 162 -17.17 -10.69 -15.74
C ASP A 162 -16.29 -9.51 -15.28
N ASP A 163 -16.15 -8.46 -16.11
CA ASP A 163 -15.52 -7.17 -15.79
C ASP A 163 -16.41 -6.35 -14.82
N ILE A 164 -16.87 -7.03 -13.77
CA ILE A 164 -17.73 -6.50 -12.72
C ILE A 164 -16.93 -5.47 -11.92
N ASP A 165 -17.62 -4.41 -11.52
CA ASP A 165 -17.13 -3.47 -10.52
C ASP A 165 -16.90 -4.22 -9.20
N ASN A 166 -15.72 -4.83 -9.06
CA ASN A 166 -15.35 -5.67 -7.92
C ASN A 166 -15.51 -4.95 -6.59
N ARG A 167 -15.40 -3.61 -6.59
CA ARG A 167 -15.65 -2.83 -5.38
C ARG A 167 -17.12 -2.91 -4.97
N SER A 168 -18.06 -2.77 -5.89
CA SER A 168 -19.49 -2.90 -5.57
C SER A 168 -19.82 -4.31 -5.07
N THR A 169 -19.27 -5.35 -5.69
CA THR A 169 -19.41 -6.74 -5.23
C THR A 169 -18.87 -6.93 -3.81
N VAL A 170 -17.65 -6.44 -3.55
CA VAL A 170 -17.02 -6.51 -2.22
C VAL A 170 -17.87 -5.76 -1.18
N ILE A 171 -18.40 -4.59 -1.53
CA ILE A 171 -19.26 -3.81 -0.62
C ILE A 171 -20.53 -4.59 -0.28
N LEU A 172 -21.22 -5.15 -1.28
CA LEU A 172 -22.47 -5.89 -1.08
C LEU A 172 -22.27 -7.21 -0.32
N GLN A 173 -21.15 -7.89 -0.58
CA GLN A 173 -20.85 -9.19 0.00
C GLN A 173 -20.38 -9.08 1.46
N TYR A 174 -19.52 -8.09 1.77
CA TYR A 174 -18.81 -8.05 3.06
C TYR A 174 -19.26 -6.92 4.01
N PHE A 175 -20.04 -5.93 3.54
CA PHE A 175 -20.31 -4.71 4.32
C PHE A 175 -21.81 -4.39 4.55
N GLN A 176 -22.66 -5.39 4.82
CA GLN A 176 -24.10 -5.21 5.11
C GLN A 176 -24.41 -4.51 6.43
#